data_AF-A0A2N3I407-F1
#
_entry.id   AF-A0A2N3I407-F1
#
_cell.length_a   1.000
_cell.length_b   1.000
_cell.length_c   1.000
_cell.angle_alpha   90.00
_cell.angle_beta   90.00
_cell.angle_gamma   90.00
#
_symmetry.space_group_name_H-M   'P 1'
#
loop_
_entity.id
_entity.type
_entity.pdbx_description
1 polymer ?
#
loop_
_entity_poly.entity_id
_entity_poly.type
_entity_poly.pdbx_seq_one_letter_code
_entity_poly.pdbx_strand_id
1 'polypeptide(L)'
;MKNILKILSFLFIVTLGFTACDKDDDGGTPSIQYVRPTEAAASDSLLISASMGQTITIIGKDLQDVVSIYFNDQQAKLNPTYVTSFSIIVTVPGSIPNEITNTMTLTTLSGKSLVYDFTTKITPPTIKAVSCEWAGDDSEIILYGSYFFPKADGDIQVLFPGNLLAEVVDFTAESITAIVPNGAMKGYITVTNDYGTGRTSFIFRDDSDIFIDAENTSEWNAWSLSGFDSVDGIDGSYVNFEGATGAWAWPSNAIQMFYVNPDAQPLVSVGEVTDYVLKFEYFCHEWHDTPMLIWFDNDGSHNVDGADAQYHWKPYSNNGVSENYTTDGWITVTMPISDFKYSKDESETDRAITSFDELQNLNVMWFGDVNESTTEFGLKLWIDNVRLVNVKK
;
A
#
# COMPACT_ATOMS: atom_id res chain seq x y z
N MET A 1 109.77 -28.06 -36.70
CA MET A 1 109.74 -26.58 -36.76
C MET A 1 108.44 -26.14 -37.41
N LYS A 2 107.92 -24.98 -36.96
CA LYS A 2 106.70 -24.25 -37.35
C LYS A 2 105.39 -24.61 -36.63
N ASN A 3 105.09 -23.70 -35.71
CA ASN A 3 103.84 -23.37 -35.06
C ASN A 3 102.66 -23.23 -36.03
N ILE A 4 101.45 -23.49 -35.52
CA ILE A 4 100.29 -22.58 -35.54
C ILE A 4 99.35 -23.02 -34.40
N LEU A 5 99.17 -22.13 -33.43
CA LEU A 5 98.25 -22.27 -32.29
C LEU A 5 97.12 -21.25 -32.50
N LYS A 6 95.87 -21.71 -32.58
CA LYS A 6 94.66 -20.87 -32.56
C LYS A 6 93.71 -21.37 -31.47
N ILE A 7 93.63 -20.57 -30.41
CA ILE A 7 92.43 -20.01 -29.75
C ILE A 7 91.15 -20.88 -29.79
N LEU A 8 90.59 -21.18 -28.61
CA LEU A 8 89.16 -20.93 -28.39
C LEU A 8 88.80 -20.72 -26.90
N SER A 9 87.99 -19.69 -26.71
CA SER A 9 87.58 -19.05 -25.47
C SER A 9 86.52 -19.84 -24.70
N PHE A 10 86.61 -19.77 -23.38
CA PHE A 10 85.64 -20.26 -22.40
C PHE A 10 84.32 -19.48 -22.53
N LEU A 11 83.17 -20.16 -22.66
CA LEU A 11 81.84 -19.59 -22.49
C LEU A 11 81.01 -20.53 -21.61
N PHE A 12 80.66 -20.05 -20.43
CA PHE A 12 79.89 -20.74 -19.40
C PHE A 12 78.40 -20.53 -19.70
N ILE A 13 77.66 -21.59 -20.04
CA ILE A 13 76.21 -21.55 -20.21
C ILE A 13 75.58 -22.10 -18.93
N VAL A 14 74.94 -21.20 -18.17
CA VAL A 14 74.03 -21.54 -17.07
C VAL A 14 72.66 -21.81 -17.67
N THR A 15 72.20 -23.05 -17.61
CA THR A 15 70.84 -23.45 -17.95
C THR A 15 69.88 -22.99 -16.85
N LEU A 16 69.16 -21.89 -17.11
CA LEU A 16 67.96 -21.51 -16.38
C LEU A 16 66.84 -22.49 -16.74
N GLY A 17 66.46 -23.34 -15.80
CA GLY A 17 65.23 -24.13 -15.89
C GLY A 17 64.03 -23.20 -15.75
N PHE A 18 63.25 -23.07 -16.81
CA PHE A 18 61.91 -22.51 -16.72
C PHE A 18 61.02 -23.56 -16.05
N THR A 19 60.71 -23.35 -14.77
CA THR A 19 59.55 -24.01 -14.15
C THR A 19 58.32 -23.32 -14.74
N ALA A 20 57.62 -24.00 -15.65
CA ALA A 20 56.25 -23.63 -15.98
C ALA A 20 55.42 -23.81 -14.70
N CYS A 21 54.81 -22.73 -14.19
CA CYS A 21 53.68 -22.88 -13.29
C CYS A 21 52.57 -23.55 -14.10
N ASP A 22 52.18 -24.75 -13.70
CA ASP A 22 50.88 -25.29 -14.08
C ASP A 22 49.82 -24.29 -13.61
N LYS A 23 49.18 -23.62 -14.58
CA LYS A 23 47.96 -22.85 -14.33
C LYS A 23 46.78 -23.82 -14.36
N ASP A 24 46.80 -24.78 -13.44
CA ASP A 24 45.63 -25.58 -13.12
C ASP A 24 45.12 -25.07 -11.77
N ASP A 25 44.58 -23.85 -11.77
CA ASP A 25 43.68 -23.42 -10.69
C ASP A 25 42.30 -23.23 -11.33
N ASP A 26 41.75 -24.36 -11.72
CA ASP A 26 40.38 -24.49 -12.17
C ASP A 26 39.51 -24.25 -10.94
N GLY A 27 39.19 -22.96 -10.68
CA GLY A 27 38.61 -22.44 -9.44
C GLY A 27 37.66 -23.40 -8.73
N GLY A 28 37.81 -23.50 -7.40
CA GLY A 28 37.13 -24.50 -6.57
C GLY A 28 35.61 -24.57 -6.78
N THR A 29 35.02 -25.74 -6.54
CA THR A 29 33.55 -25.89 -6.55
C THR A 29 33.00 -25.10 -5.36
N PRO A 30 32.02 -24.19 -5.56
CA PRO A 30 31.49 -23.38 -4.49
C PRO A 30 30.88 -24.28 -3.41
N SER A 31 31.03 -23.90 -2.15
CA SER A 31 30.39 -24.58 -1.01
C SER A 31 29.77 -23.56 -0.06
N ILE A 32 28.55 -23.85 0.41
CA ILE A 32 27.87 -23.05 1.42
C ILE A 32 28.07 -23.74 2.77
N GLN A 33 28.56 -22.99 3.75
CA GLN A 33 28.63 -23.43 5.14
C GLN A 33 27.34 -23.08 5.86
N TYR A 34 26.86 -21.85 5.68
CA TYR A 34 25.59 -21.38 6.22
C TYR A 34 25.14 -20.08 5.57
N VAL A 35 23.88 -19.72 5.82
CA VAL A 35 23.30 -18.42 5.47
C VAL A 35 22.94 -17.68 6.76
N ARG A 36 23.10 -16.35 6.78
CA ARG A 36 22.78 -15.49 7.93
C ARG A 36 22.13 -14.18 7.51
N PRO A 37 21.50 -13.43 8.43
CA PRO A 37 21.08 -12.04 8.18
C PRO A 37 22.26 -11.12 7.87
N THR A 38 21.98 -9.98 7.23
CA THR A 38 22.99 -8.92 6.99
C THR A 38 23.35 -8.13 8.25
N GLU A 39 22.44 -8.08 9.22
CA GLU A 39 22.63 -7.34 10.47
C GLU A 39 23.73 -7.95 11.32
N ALA A 40 24.75 -7.15 11.66
CA ALA A 40 25.90 -7.60 12.44
C ALA A 40 25.49 -8.17 13.81
N ALA A 41 24.49 -7.55 14.46
CA ALA A 41 23.96 -7.99 15.75
C ALA A 41 23.21 -9.33 15.68
N ALA A 42 22.74 -9.76 14.50
CA ALA A 42 22.07 -11.03 14.28
C ALA A 42 22.97 -12.06 13.57
N SER A 43 24.28 -11.81 13.50
CA SER A 43 25.20 -12.62 12.69
C SER A 43 25.39 -14.05 13.20
N ASP A 44 25.02 -14.34 14.45
CA ASP A 44 24.98 -15.68 15.05
C ASP A 44 23.70 -16.47 14.67
N SER A 45 22.77 -15.84 13.94
CA SER A 45 21.53 -16.50 13.50
C SER A 45 21.71 -17.18 12.15
N LEU A 46 21.44 -18.48 12.12
CA LEU A 46 21.47 -19.29 10.91
C LEU A 46 20.10 -19.26 10.22
N LEU A 47 20.08 -18.94 8.94
CA LEU A 47 18.89 -18.94 8.11
C LEU A 47 18.87 -20.22 7.26
N ILE A 48 17.77 -20.96 7.36
CA ILE A 48 17.39 -22.02 6.40
C ILE A 48 16.28 -21.56 5.46
N SER A 49 15.83 -20.32 5.64
CA SER A 49 14.76 -19.70 4.86
C SER A 49 14.88 -18.18 4.89
N ALA A 50 14.34 -17.50 3.88
CA ALA A 50 14.21 -16.05 3.86
C ALA A 50 12.96 -15.63 3.07
N SER A 51 12.39 -14.48 3.42
CA SER A 51 11.26 -13.92 2.69
C SER A 51 11.69 -13.34 1.34
N MET A 52 10.76 -13.29 0.39
CA MET A 52 10.96 -12.55 -0.86
C MET A 52 11.37 -11.10 -0.57
N GLY A 53 12.36 -10.58 -1.30
CA GLY A 53 12.93 -9.24 -1.08
C GLY A 53 13.86 -9.12 0.14
N GLN A 54 14.02 -10.16 0.96
CA GLN A 54 14.94 -10.13 2.09
C GLN A 54 16.40 -10.22 1.59
N THR A 55 17.27 -9.35 2.11
CA THR A 55 18.71 -9.44 1.88
C THR A 55 19.36 -10.38 2.88
N ILE A 56 20.15 -11.33 2.39
CA ILE A 56 20.84 -12.35 3.17
C ILE A 56 22.33 -12.36 2.85
N THR A 57 23.11 -12.94 3.76
CA THR A 57 24.54 -13.21 3.54
C THR A 57 24.78 -14.71 3.48
N ILE A 58 25.31 -15.18 2.37
CA ILE A 58 25.77 -16.55 2.15
C ILE A 58 27.23 -16.61 2.61
N ILE A 59 27.57 -17.55 3.49
CA ILE A 59 28.93 -17.79 3.99
C ILE A 59 29.41 -19.15 3.50
N GLY A 60 30.62 -19.19 2.91
CA GLY A 60 31.08 -20.37 2.19
C GLY A 60 32.56 -20.37 1.85
N LYS A 61 32.91 -21.15 0.83
CA LYS A 61 34.25 -21.18 0.20
C LYS A 61 34.11 -21.21 -1.31
N ASP A 62 35.13 -20.73 -1.99
CA ASP A 62 35.24 -20.71 -3.46
C ASP A 62 34.07 -19.97 -4.13
N LEU A 63 33.60 -18.89 -3.48
CA LEU A 63 32.44 -18.11 -3.92
C LEU A 63 32.81 -16.98 -4.90
N GLN A 64 34.09 -16.68 -5.09
CA GLN A 64 34.58 -15.50 -5.83
C GLN A 64 34.15 -15.47 -7.30
N ASP A 65 33.92 -16.64 -7.90
CA ASP A 65 33.57 -16.78 -9.31
C ASP A 65 32.07 -17.05 -9.52
N VAL A 66 31.23 -16.95 -8.48
CA VAL A 66 29.77 -17.10 -8.60
C VAL A 66 29.20 -15.95 -9.42
N VAL A 67 28.54 -16.29 -10.54
CA VAL A 67 27.97 -15.33 -11.49
C VAL A 67 26.45 -15.38 -11.56
N SER A 68 25.83 -16.44 -11.05
CA SER A 68 24.38 -16.49 -10.88
C SER A 68 23.98 -17.20 -9.59
N ILE A 69 22.89 -16.70 -9.00
CA ILE A 69 22.20 -17.33 -7.90
C ILE A 69 20.73 -17.37 -8.26
N TYR A 70 20.13 -18.55 -8.18
CA TYR A 70 18.69 -18.74 -8.33
C TYR A 70 18.10 -19.15 -6.98
N PHE A 71 16.96 -18.57 -6.62
CA PHE A 71 16.11 -19.02 -5.54
C PHE A 71 14.88 -19.63 -6.18
N ASN A 72 14.70 -20.94 -6.00
CA ASN A 72 13.83 -21.73 -6.86
C ASN A 72 14.22 -21.52 -8.35
N ASP A 73 13.31 -21.05 -9.18
CA ASP A 73 13.56 -20.68 -10.59
C ASP A 73 13.81 -19.17 -10.80
N GLN A 74 13.83 -18.36 -9.73
CA GLN A 74 13.99 -16.90 -9.82
C GLN A 74 15.46 -16.49 -9.66
N GLN A 75 16.01 -15.79 -10.65
CA GLN A 75 17.39 -15.31 -10.62
C GLN A 75 17.53 -14.06 -9.74
N ALA A 76 18.44 -14.11 -8.78
CA ALA A 76 18.81 -12.95 -7.99
C ALA A 76 19.79 -12.04 -8.74
N LYS A 77 19.64 -10.73 -8.53
CA LYS A 77 20.59 -9.74 -9.04
C LYS A 77 21.83 -9.70 -8.16
N LEU A 78 22.99 -10.07 -8.72
CA LEU A 78 24.27 -10.00 -8.03
C LEU A 78 24.92 -8.63 -8.21
N ASN A 79 25.51 -8.14 -7.12
CA ASN A 79 26.49 -7.06 -7.17
C ASN A 79 27.88 -7.65 -6.98
N PRO A 80 28.78 -7.61 -7.99
CA PRO A 80 30.14 -8.15 -7.88
C PRO A 80 30.94 -7.59 -6.70
N THR A 81 30.66 -6.36 -6.23
CA THR A 81 31.37 -5.80 -5.06
C THR A 81 31.00 -6.48 -3.74
N TYR A 82 29.92 -7.26 -3.73
CA TYR A 82 29.44 -8.01 -2.57
C TYR A 82 29.73 -9.52 -2.68
N VAL A 83 30.52 -9.92 -3.68
CA VAL A 83 30.99 -11.28 -3.88
C VAL A 83 32.46 -11.36 -3.50
N THR A 84 32.79 -12.18 -2.52
CA THR A 84 34.17 -12.52 -2.11
C THR A 84 34.37 -14.03 -2.21
N SER A 85 35.57 -14.52 -1.95
CA SER A 85 35.82 -15.97 -1.92
C SER A 85 35.11 -16.71 -0.78
N PHE A 86 34.62 -16.00 0.24
CA PHE A 86 34.03 -16.59 1.45
C PHE A 86 32.64 -16.05 1.80
N SER A 87 32.14 -15.02 1.10
CA SER A 87 30.84 -14.44 1.36
C SER A 87 30.17 -13.85 0.12
N ILE A 88 28.84 -13.98 0.03
CA ILE A 88 28.02 -13.25 -0.94
C ILE A 88 26.87 -12.56 -0.20
N ILE A 89 26.69 -11.25 -0.38
CA ILE A 89 25.46 -10.55 0.04
C ILE A 89 24.54 -10.45 -1.17
N VAL A 90 23.32 -10.96 -1.03
CA VAL A 90 22.34 -11.03 -2.12
C VAL A 90 20.92 -10.86 -1.58
N THR A 91 20.05 -10.27 -2.41
CA THR A 91 18.62 -10.13 -2.11
C THR A 91 17.83 -11.25 -2.77
N VAL A 92 17.00 -11.94 -2.01
CA VAL A 92 16.05 -12.92 -2.54
C VAL A 92 15.10 -12.19 -3.50
N PRO A 93 14.86 -12.70 -4.73
CA PRO A 93 13.94 -12.08 -5.68
C PRO A 93 12.57 -11.78 -5.07
N GLY A 94 11.97 -10.67 -5.50
CA GLY A 94 10.61 -10.26 -5.11
C GLY A 94 9.51 -10.89 -5.98
N SER A 95 9.88 -11.49 -7.12
CA SER A 95 8.97 -12.19 -8.01
C SER A 95 8.67 -13.60 -7.53
N ILE A 96 7.46 -14.08 -7.80
CA ILE A 96 7.06 -15.44 -7.46
C ILE A 96 7.78 -16.43 -8.37
N PRO A 97 8.26 -17.55 -7.83
CA PRO A 97 8.71 -18.67 -8.64
C PRO A 97 7.58 -19.41 -9.37
N ASN A 98 7.79 -19.82 -10.63
CA ASN A 98 6.82 -20.69 -11.31
C ASN A 98 6.90 -22.13 -10.75
N GLU A 99 8.10 -22.57 -10.38
CA GLU A 99 8.34 -23.85 -9.73
C GLU A 99 8.98 -23.65 -8.36
N ILE A 100 8.38 -24.18 -7.30
CA ILE A 100 8.92 -24.09 -5.94
C ILE A 100 9.71 -25.35 -5.61
N THR A 101 11.02 -25.28 -5.81
CA THR A 101 11.95 -26.36 -5.46
C THR A 101 12.45 -26.30 -4.02
N ASN A 102 12.27 -25.17 -3.34
CA ASN A 102 12.86 -24.84 -2.03
C ASN A 102 14.39 -24.98 -2.02
N THR A 103 15.03 -24.57 -3.11
CA THR A 103 16.49 -24.60 -3.25
C THR A 103 17.06 -23.26 -3.68
N MET A 104 18.32 -23.02 -3.29
CA MET A 104 19.17 -21.96 -3.80
C MET A 104 20.28 -22.58 -4.65
N THR A 105 20.38 -22.17 -5.92
CA THR A 105 21.36 -22.72 -6.87
C THR A 105 22.39 -21.67 -7.23
N LEU A 106 23.67 -21.91 -6.91
CA LEU A 106 24.81 -21.06 -7.25
C LEU A 106 25.49 -21.63 -8.50
N THR A 107 25.83 -20.77 -9.46
CA THR A 107 26.64 -21.17 -10.63
C THR A 107 27.85 -20.26 -10.79
N THR A 108 29.04 -20.86 -10.96
CA THR A 108 30.28 -20.13 -11.22
C THR A 108 30.46 -19.79 -12.69
N LEU A 109 31.38 -18.88 -12.99
CA LEU A 109 31.77 -18.51 -14.35
C LEU A 109 32.26 -19.73 -15.17
N SER A 110 32.89 -20.71 -14.52
CA SER A 110 33.34 -21.96 -15.14
C SER A 110 32.23 -22.99 -15.33
N GLY A 111 31.00 -22.68 -14.91
CA GLY A 111 29.84 -23.57 -15.02
C GLY A 111 29.71 -24.60 -13.90
N LYS A 112 30.51 -24.51 -12.83
CA LYS A 112 30.34 -25.36 -11.63
C LYS A 112 29.10 -24.89 -10.89
N SER A 113 28.26 -25.83 -10.46
CA SER A 113 26.99 -25.53 -9.80
C SER A 113 26.89 -26.19 -8.43
N LEU A 114 26.27 -25.49 -7.48
CA LEU A 114 25.90 -25.97 -6.16
C LEU A 114 24.41 -25.75 -5.95
N VAL A 115 23.68 -26.81 -5.61
CA VAL A 115 22.30 -26.73 -5.13
C VAL A 115 22.31 -26.84 -3.60
N TYR A 116 21.63 -25.92 -2.93
CA TYR A 116 21.56 -25.84 -1.48
C TYR A 116 20.11 -25.74 -1.03
N ASP A 117 19.70 -26.55 -0.05
CA ASP A 117 18.34 -26.51 0.48
C ASP A 117 18.10 -25.20 1.22
N PHE A 118 17.17 -24.39 0.71
CA PHE A 118 16.87 -23.07 1.26
C PHE A 118 15.46 -22.65 0.85
N THR A 119 14.58 -22.48 1.84
CA THR A 119 13.18 -22.17 1.59
C THR A 119 12.97 -20.67 1.36
N THR A 120 12.39 -20.31 0.21
CA THR A 120 11.86 -18.96 -0.01
C THR A 120 10.48 -18.85 0.61
N LYS A 121 10.33 -18.02 1.64
CA LYS A 121 9.04 -17.74 2.27
C LYS A 121 8.25 -16.76 1.41
N ILE A 122 7.12 -17.25 0.90
CA ILE A 122 6.15 -16.45 0.14
C ILE A 122 5.10 -15.92 1.11
N THR A 123 4.80 -14.63 1.03
CA THR A 123 3.85 -13.97 1.92
C THR A 123 2.42 -14.30 1.49
N PRO A 124 1.50 -14.59 2.43
CA PRO A 124 0.07 -14.64 2.13
C PRO A 124 -0.45 -13.32 1.54
N PRO A 125 -1.61 -13.33 0.86
CA PRO A 125 -2.28 -12.13 0.40
C PRO A 125 -2.39 -11.06 1.50
N THR A 126 -2.19 -9.80 1.16
CA THR A 126 -2.43 -8.68 2.07
C THR A 126 -3.45 -7.74 1.43
N ILE A 127 -4.60 -7.54 2.07
CA ILE A 127 -5.65 -6.65 1.60
C ILE A 127 -5.56 -5.35 2.38
N LYS A 128 -5.41 -4.23 1.68
CA LYS A 128 -5.24 -2.89 2.26
C LYS A 128 -6.52 -2.08 2.24
N ALA A 129 -7.30 -2.20 1.17
CA ALA A 129 -8.54 -1.46 0.98
C ALA A 129 -9.50 -2.22 0.06
N VAL A 130 -10.75 -1.77 0.02
CA VAL A 130 -11.75 -2.13 -0.97
C VAL A 130 -12.30 -0.85 -1.59
N SER A 131 -12.72 -0.89 -2.85
CA SER A 131 -13.35 0.26 -3.51
C SER A 131 -14.55 0.78 -2.72
N CYS A 132 -15.42 -0.10 -2.21
CA CYS A 132 -16.56 0.27 -1.39
C CYS A 132 -16.80 -0.75 -0.28
N GLU A 133 -16.67 -0.32 0.98
CA GLU A 133 -16.88 -1.13 2.19
C GLU A 133 -18.35 -1.48 2.38
N TRP A 134 -19.27 -0.69 1.84
CA TRP A 134 -20.72 -0.89 1.92
C TRP A 134 -21.36 -1.37 0.61
N ALA A 135 -20.56 -1.91 -0.30
CA ALA A 135 -21.04 -2.40 -1.59
C ALA A 135 -22.22 -3.38 -1.44
N GLY A 136 -23.25 -3.19 -2.26
CA GLY A 136 -24.44 -4.05 -2.30
C GLY A 136 -24.14 -5.45 -2.82
N ASP A 137 -25.06 -6.38 -2.60
CA ASP A 137 -24.99 -7.71 -3.20
C ASP A 137 -24.97 -7.60 -4.74
N ASP A 138 -24.28 -8.52 -5.41
CA ASP A 138 -24.15 -8.59 -6.87
C ASP A 138 -23.42 -7.39 -7.52
N SER A 139 -22.84 -6.48 -6.71
CA SER A 139 -22.03 -5.36 -7.19
C SER A 139 -20.57 -5.76 -7.42
N GLU A 140 -19.92 -5.11 -8.37
CA GLU A 140 -18.48 -5.25 -8.61
C GLU A 140 -17.69 -4.37 -7.63
N ILE A 141 -16.68 -4.96 -6.98
CA ILE A 141 -15.73 -4.26 -6.12
C ILE A 141 -14.30 -4.57 -6.55
N ILE A 142 -13.38 -3.67 -6.15
CA ILE A 142 -11.94 -3.88 -6.30
C ILE A 142 -11.31 -3.97 -4.92
N LEU A 143 -10.67 -5.10 -4.62
CA LEU A 143 -9.80 -5.26 -3.47
C LEU A 143 -8.39 -4.81 -3.84
N TYR A 144 -7.82 -3.87 -3.09
CA TYR A 144 -6.46 -3.37 -3.29
C TYR A 144 -5.52 -3.97 -2.25
N GLY A 145 -4.32 -4.37 -2.68
CA GLY A 145 -3.43 -5.09 -1.80
C GLY A 145 -2.10 -5.49 -2.43
N SER A 146 -1.60 -6.63 -2.00
CA SER A 146 -0.33 -7.20 -2.45
C SER A 146 -0.36 -8.72 -2.33
N TYR A 147 0.45 -9.38 -3.17
CA TYR A 147 0.60 -10.84 -3.17
C TYR A 147 -0.66 -11.62 -3.58
N PHE A 148 -1.47 -11.02 -4.46
CA PHE A 148 -2.63 -11.66 -5.07
C PHE A 148 -2.18 -12.55 -6.23
N PHE A 149 -1.81 -13.76 -5.85
CA PHE A 149 -1.18 -14.73 -6.76
C PHE A 149 -2.11 -15.92 -6.98
N PRO A 150 -2.12 -16.49 -8.20
CA PRO A 150 -2.95 -17.64 -8.50
C PRO A 150 -2.48 -18.85 -7.68
N LYS A 151 -3.43 -19.73 -7.39
CA LYS A 151 -3.18 -21.10 -7.00
C LYS A 151 -2.71 -21.91 -8.22
N ALA A 152 -2.26 -23.14 -7.99
CA ALA A 152 -1.81 -24.05 -9.04
C ALA A 152 -2.86 -24.34 -10.14
N ASP A 153 -4.16 -24.17 -9.84
CA ASP A 153 -5.26 -24.30 -10.80
C ASP A 153 -5.50 -23.02 -11.64
N GLY A 154 -4.83 -21.91 -11.31
CA GLY A 154 -4.94 -20.62 -11.98
C GLY A 154 -5.81 -19.60 -11.25
N ASP A 155 -6.53 -19.98 -10.20
CA ASP A 155 -7.53 -19.13 -9.55
C ASP A 155 -7.03 -18.53 -8.22
N ILE A 156 -7.72 -17.51 -7.73
CA ILE A 156 -7.57 -17.00 -6.37
C ILE A 156 -8.93 -17.06 -5.67
N GLN A 157 -8.96 -17.42 -4.39
CA GLN A 157 -10.22 -17.53 -3.66
C GLN A 157 -10.47 -16.27 -2.83
N VAL A 158 -11.63 -15.66 -3.02
CA VAL A 158 -12.12 -14.54 -2.19
C VAL A 158 -13.38 -15.01 -1.45
N LEU A 159 -13.37 -14.91 -0.12
CA LEU A 159 -14.53 -15.21 0.72
C LEU A 159 -15.00 -13.98 1.47
N PHE A 160 -16.29 -13.71 1.37
CA PHE A 160 -17.01 -12.72 2.16
C PHE A 160 -17.49 -13.32 3.50
N PRO A 161 -17.88 -12.47 4.46
CA PRO A 161 -18.43 -12.91 5.74
C PRO A 161 -19.55 -13.93 5.57
N GLY A 162 -19.50 -15.00 6.39
CA GLY A 162 -20.38 -16.17 6.22
C GLY A 162 -19.81 -17.27 5.32
N ASN A 163 -18.53 -17.19 4.93
CA ASN A 163 -17.86 -18.11 4.00
C ASN A 163 -18.51 -18.13 2.61
N LEU A 164 -19.01 -16.98 2.16
CA LEU A 164 -19.61 -16.84 0.85
C LEU A 164 -18.52 -16.63 -0.20
N LEU A 165 -18.47 -17.53 -1.18
CA LEU A 165 -17.50 -17.47 -2.27
C LEU A 165 -17.89 -16.36 -3.26
N ALA A 166 -17.01 -15.39 -3.44
CA ALA A 166 -17.16 -14.37 -4.47
C ALA A 166 -16.75 -14.91 -5.83
N GLU A 167 -17.38 -14.38 -6.88
CA GLU A 167 -16.88 -14.53 -8.25
C GLU A 167 -15.70 -13.57 -8.43
N VAL A 168 -14.55 -14.10 -8.85
CA VAL A 168 -13.37 -13.29 -9.21
C VAL A 168 -13.40 -13.05 -10.71
N VAL A 169 -13.47 -11.78 -11.10
CA VAL A 169 -13.56 -11.36 -12.51
C VAL A 169 -12.17 -11.25 -13.14
N ASP A 170 -11.25 -10.59 -12.43
CA ASP A 170 -9.85 -10.42 -12.83
C ASP A 170 -8.99 -10.14 -11.60
N PHE A 171 -7.68 -10.36 -11.70
CA PHE A 171 -6.74 -9.94 -10.67
C PHE A 171 -5.33 -9.75 -11.21
N THR A 172 -4.61 -8.83 -10.57
CA THR A 172 -3.18 -8.63 -10.70
C THR A 172 -2.51 -9.00 -9.38
N ALA A 173 -1.19 -8.81 -9.26
CA ALA A 173 -0.49 -8.97 -7.98
C ALA A 173 -0.95 -7.97 -6.90
N GLU A 174 -1.64 -6.90 -7.28
CA GLU A 174 -1.97 -5.74 -6.42
C GLU A 174 -3.47 -5.42 -6.34
N SER A 175 -4.29 -6.00 -7.22
CA SER A 175 -5.73 -5.80 -7.25
C SER A 175 -6.50 -7.08 -7.55
N ILE A 176 -7.70 -7.23 -6.99
CA ILE A 176 -8.68 -8.27 -7.37
C ILE A 176 -10.00 -7.58 -7.64
N THR A 177 -10.55 -7.75 -8.84
CA THR A 177 -11.93 -7.39 -9.17
C THR A 177 -12.82 -8.59 -8.88
N ALA A 178 -13.83 -8.41 -8.03
CA ALA A 178 -14.72 -9.47 -7.61
C ALA A 178 -16.17 -8.98 -7.47
N ILE A 179 -17.12 -9.91 -7.63
CA ILE A 179 -18.54 -9.65 -7.40
C ILE A 179 -18.89 -10.00 -5.96
N VAL A 180 -19.54 -9.07 -5.25
CA VAL A 180 -20.06 -9.29 -3.90
C VAL A 180 -21.11 -10.40 -3.94
N PRO A 181 -20.91 -11.53 -3.23
CA PRO A 181 -21.87 -12.62 -3.27
C PRO A 181 -23.17 -12.23 -2.57
N ASN A 182 -24.29 -12.70 -3.11
CA ASN A 182 -25.60 -12.53 -2.51
C ASN A 182 -25.64 -13.06 -1.06
N GLY A 183 -26.19 -12.26 -0.15
CA GLY A 183 -26.27 -12.55 1.28
C GLY A 183 -25.01 -12.21 2.07
N ALA A 184 -24.06 -11.45 1.50
CA ALA A 184 -22.90 -10.95 2.24
C ALA A 184 -23.33 -10.19 3.50
N MET A 185 -22.66 -10.45 4.62
CA MET A 185 -22.97 -9.82 5.91
C MET A 185 -21.83 -8.90 6.35
N LYS A 186 -22.06 -8.13 7.43
CA LYS A 186 -20.99 -7.42 8.14
C LYS A 186 -19.88 -8.39 8.54
N GLY A 187 -18.63 -8.02 8.26
CA GLY A 187 -17.47 -8.79 8.71
C GLY A 187 -16.25 -8.63 7.82
N TYR A 188 -15.29 -9.53 7.94
CA TYR A 188 -14.02 -9.42 7.23
C TYR A 188 -14.02 -10.26 5.96
N ILE A 189 -13.41 -9.73 4.90
CA ILE A 189 -13.16 -10.44 3.66
C ILE A 189 -11.82 -11.17 3.78
N THR A 190 -11.71 -12.35 3.19
CA THR A 190 -10.45 -13.10 3.12
C THR A 190 -10.08 -13.42 1.69
N VAL A 191 -8.79 -13.44 1.42
CA VAL A 191 -8.21 -13.82 0.13
C VAL A 191 -7.23 -14.95 0.38
N THR A 192 -7.39 -16.08 -0.32
CA THR A 192 -6.58 -17.29 -0.13
C THR A 192 -5.92 -17.71 -1.44
N ASN A 193 -4.60 -17.92 -1.38
CA ASN A 193 -3.80 -18.56 -2.42
C ASN A 193 -3.05 -19.78 -1.84
N ASP A 194 -2.16 -20.40 -2.61
CA ASP A 194 -1.38 -21.56 -2.17
C ASP A 194 -0.39 -21.27 -1.03
N TYR A 195 -0.14 -20.00 -0.73
CA TYR A 195 0.82 -19.53 0.26
C TYR A 195 0.17 -19.08 1.57
N GLY A 196 -1.16 -19.04 1.61
CA GLY A 196 -1.93 -18.79 2.83
C GLY A 196 -3.14 -17.90 2.60
N THR A 197 -3.69 -17.42 3.70
CA THR A 197 -4.89 -16.58 3.72
C THR A 197 -4.58 -15.21 4.29
N GLY A 198 -4.89 -14.17 3.53
CA GLY A 198 -5.00 -12.79 3.97
C GLY A 198 -6.41 -12.45 4.44
N ARG A 199 -6.52 -11.51 5.38
CA ARG A 199 -7.78 -10.96 5.87
C ARG A 199 -7.72 -9.44 5.82
N THR A 200 -8.84 -8.78 5.51
CA THR A 200 -8.95 -7.31 5.59
C THR A 200 -8.68 -6.83 7.02
N SER A 201 -8.08 -5.64 7.15
CA SER A 201 -8.00 -4.93 8.44
C SER A 201 -9.29 -4.15 8.74
N PHE A 202 -10.02 -3.76 7.69
CA PHE A 202 -11.34 -3.15 7.79
C PHE A 202 -12.45 -4.20 7.81
N ILE A 203 -13.62 -3.79 8.30
CA ILE A 203 -14.85 -4.56 8.31
C ILE A 203 -15.68 -4.14 7.09
N PHE A 204 -16.08 -5.08 6.25
CA PHE A 204 -17.10 -4.87 5.21
C PHE A 204 -18.46 -4.68 5.87
N ARG A 205 -19.25 -3.72 5.38
CA ARG A 205 -20.51 -3.22 5.96
C ARG A 205 -20.35 -2.87 7.44
N ASP A 206 -19.32 -2.08 7.74
CA ASP A 206 -19.07 -1.65 9.11
C ASP A 206 -20.07 -0.59 9.53
N ASP A 207 -21.03 -1.00 10.36
CA ASP A 207 -22.05 -0.14 11.00
C ASP A 207 -21.59 0.43 12.36
N SER A 208 -20.31 0.29 12.71
CA SER A 208 -19.79 0.82 13.98
C SER A 208 -19.60 2.34 13.89
N ASP A 209 -20.07 3.05 14.93
CA ASP A 209 -19.84 4.49 15.12
C ASP A 209 -20.24 5.36 13.89
N ILE A 210 -21.27 4.93 13.14
CA ILE A 210 -21.96 5.77 12.15
C ILE A 210 -22.79 6.81 12.89
N PHE A 211 -22.56 8.08 12.60
CA PHE A 211 -23.28 9.20 13.19
C PHE A 211 -24.06 10.03 12.15
N ILE A 212 -23.83 9.80 10.86
CA ILE A 212 -24.67 10.31 9.77
C ILE A 212 -24.96 9.16 8.79
N ASP A 213 -26.17 8.64 8.82
CA ASP A 213 -26.73 7.63 7.90
C ASP A 213 -27.85 8.21 7.00
N ALA A 214 -28.12 9.52 7.12
CA ALA A 214 -29.19 10.24 6.43
C ALA A 214 -30.63 9.69 6.62
N GLU A 215 -30.87 8.72 7.51
CA GLU A 215 -32.19 8.14 7.76
C GLU A 215 -33.04 9.01 8.69
N ASN A 216 -32.41 9.67 9.67
CA ASN A 216 -33.07 10.50 10.68
C ASN A 216 -32.47 11.92 10.76
N THR A 217 -32.61 12.69 9.68
CA THR A 217 -31.90 13.97 9.50
C THR A 217 -32.34 15.08 10.44
N SER A 218 -33.57 15.04 10.95
CA SER A 218 -34.12 16.09 11.83
C SER A 218 -33.43 16.20 13.19
N GLU A 219 -32.71 15.15 13.61
CA GLU A 219 -32.06 15.11 14.92
C GLU A 219 -30.75 15.90 14.97
N TRP A 220 -30.07 16.03 13.83
CA TRP A 220 -28.75 16.67 13.74
C TRP A 220 -28.71 17.87 12.77
N ASN A 221 -29.59 17.93 11.76
CA ASN A 221 -29.59 18.99 10.75
C ASN A 221 -30.41 20.22 11.17
N ALA A 222 -30.14 20.76 12.36
CA ALA A 222 -30.89 21.89 12.93
C ALA A 222 -30.78 23.18 12.08
N TRP A 223 -29.74 23.30 11.25
CA TRP A 223 -29.46 24.48 10.42
C TRP A 223 -30.00 24.37 8.99
N SER A 224 -30.59 23.23 8.62
CA SER A 224 -31.08 22.98 7.25
C SER A 224 -29.99 23.20 6.20
N LEU A 225 -28.80 22.66 6.49
CA LEU A 225 -27.67 22.55 5.57
C LEU A 225 -27.70 21.13 4.98
N SER A 226 -27.40 21.00 3.70
CA SER A 226 -27.49 19.80 2.86
C SER A 226 -28.84 19.55 2.19
N GLY A 227 -28.78 18.88 1.03
CA GLY A 227 -29.91 18.17 0.43
C GLY A 227 -29.93 16.69 0.86
N PHE A 228 -31.08 16.04 0.67
CA PHE A 228 -31.25 14.59 0.88
C PHE A 228 -32.06 13.97 -0.26
N ASP A 229 -31.72 12.74 -0.63
CA ASP A 229 -32.45 11.91 -1.60
C ASP A 229 -32.24 10.43 -1.19
N SER A 230 -32.90 9.51 -1.87
CA SER A 230 -32.81 8.07 -1.64
C SER A 230 -32.72 7.26 -2.94
N VAL A 231 -32.83 7.91 -4.10
CA VAL A 231 -32.72 7.21 -5.39
C VAL A 231 -31.26 6.79 -5.61
N ASP A 232 -31.04 5.50 -5.83
CA ASP A 232 -29.72 4.88 -6.02
C ASP A 232 -28.76 5.04 -4.82
N GLY A 233 -29.32 5.18 -3.61
CA GLY A 233 -28.56 5.22 -2.36
C GLY A 233 -27.82 3.92 -2.07
N ILE A 234 -26.68 4.03 -1.38
CA ILE A 234 -25.87 2.86 -0.99
C ILE A 234 -26.53 2.05 0.13
N ASP A 235 -27.16 2.73 1.10
CA ASP A 235 -27.97 2.12 2.14
C ASP A 235 -29.17 3.04 2.49
N GLY A 236 -30.16 3.11 1.60
CA GLY A 236 -31.34 3.94 1.82
C GLY A 236 -31.16 5.39 1.39
N SER A 237 -31.36 6.32 2.30
CA SER A 237 -31.26 7.76 2.07
C SER A 237 -29.80 8.21 2.16
N TYR A 238 -29.47 9.32 1.53
CA TYR A 238 -28.12 9.88 1.55
C TYR A 238 -28.16 11.41 1.56
N VAL A 239 -27.02 12.00 1.93
CA VAL A 239 -26.80 13.44 1.83
C VAL A 239 -26.35 13.76 0.40
N ASN A 240 -27.01 14.70 -0.27
CA ASN A 240 -26.59 15.19 -1.58
C ASN A 240 -26.15 16.64 -1.54
N PHE A 241 -25.07 16.92 -2.25
CA PHE A 241 -24.52 18.24 -2.49
C PHE A 241 -24.59 18.50 -3.99
N GLU A 242 -25.64 19.20 -4.42
CA GLU A 242 -25.84 19.59 -5.81
C GLU A 242 -25.96 21.10 -5.93
N GLY A 243 -25.07 21.72 -6.71
CA GLY A 243 -25.08 23.17 -6.86
C GLY A 243 -23.85 23.72 -7.58
N ALA A 244 -23.63 25.01 -7.39
CA ALA A 244 -22.52 25.75 -7.96
C ALA A 244 -21.50 26.12 -6.88
N THR A 245 -20.22 25.98 -7.22
CA THR A 245 -19.07 26.37 -6.40
C THR A 245 -18.22 27.39 -7.13
N GLY A 246 -17.27 28.05 -6.45
CA GLY A 246 -16.38 29.02 -7.05
C GLY A 246 -15.35 29.59 -6.07
N ALA A 247 -14.38 30.32 -6.62
CA ALA A 247 -13.27 30.92 -5.86
C ALA A 247 -13.79 31.80 -4.71
N TRP A 248 -13.57 31.37 -3.46
CA TRP A 248 -14.04 32.06 -2.26
C TRP A 248 -15.54 32.40 -2.28
N ALA A 249 -16.33 31.67 -3.06
CA ALA A 249 -17.76 31.88 -3.19
C ALA A 249 -18.46 31.23 -2.01
N TRP A 250 -19.25 32.01 -1.26
CA TRP A 250 -20.02 31.45 -0.16
C TRP A 250 -21.01 30.39 -0.68
N PRO A 251 -20.94 29.14 -0.20
CA PRO A 251 -21.75 28.07 -0.75
C PRO A 251 -23.23 28.27 -0.41
N SER A 252 -24.11 27.75 -1.27
CA SER A 252 -25.53 27.65 -0.93
C SER A 252 -25.74 26.63 0.20
N ASN A 253 -26.87 26.70 0.93
CA ASN A 253 -27.15 25.74 1.99
C ASN A 253 -27.16 24.27 1.51
N ALA A 254 -27.53 24.03 0.25
CA ALA A 254 -27.61 22.68 -0.33
C ALA A 254 -26.25 22.00 -0.53
N ILE A 255 -25.14 22.76 -0.51
CA ILE A 255 -23.77 22.27 -0.70
C ILE A 255 -22.89 22.53 0.53
N GLN A 256 -23.52 22.52 1.72
CA GLN A 256 -22.88 22.59 3.03
C GLN A 256 -23.47 21.48 3.90
N MET A 257 -22.73 21.03 4.91
CA MET A 257 -23.26 20.14 5.94
C MET A 257 -22.81 20.64 7.31
N PHE A 258 -23.73 20.59 8.27
CA PHE A 258 -23.41 20.77 9.67
C PHE A 258 -24.16 19.75 10.52
N TYR A 259 -23.42 18.72 10.92
CA TYR A 259 -23.88 17.75 11.90
C TYR A 259 -23.72 18.33 13.30
N VAL A 260 -24.86 18.66 13.91
CA VAL A 260 -24.91 19.04 15.33
C VAL A 260 -25.18 17.78 16.12
N ASN A 261 -24.21 17.35 16.93
CA ASN A 261 -24.38 16.16 17.75
C ASN A 261 -25.48 16.39 18.80
N PRO A 262 -26.60 15.64 18.77
CA PRO A 262 -27.69 15.82 19.73
C PRO A 262 -27.27 15.55 21.18
N ASP A 263 -26.24 14.73 21.40
CA ASP A 263 -25.75 14.38 22.73
C ASP A 263 -24.75 15.41 23.28
N ALA A 264 -24.18 16.28 22.44
CA ALA A 264 -23.15 17.25 22.80
C ALA A 264 -21.99 16.62 23.61
N GLN A 265 -21.56 15.43 23.20
CA GLN A 265 -20.44 14.66 23.75
C GLN A 265 -19.48 14.24 22.62
N PRO A 266 -18.24 13.84 22.93
CA PRO A 266 -17.36 13.22 21.94
C PRO A 266 -18.02 12.04 21.23
N LEU A 267 -17.94 12.01 19.90
CA LEU A 267 -18.45 10.91 19.07
C LEU A 267 -17.75 9.58 19.38
N VAL A 268 -16.48 9.65 19.79
CA VAL A 268 -15.64 8.50 20.18
C VAL A 268 -14.77 8.89 21.38
N SER A 269 -14.34 7.92 22.18
CA SER A 269 -13.64 8.19 23.46
C SER A 269 -12.63 7.13 23.90
N VAL A 270 -12.21 6.21 23.02
CA VAL A 270 -11.38 5.06 23.39
C VAL A 270 -10.09 5.00 22.56
N GLY A 271 -8.94 5.05 23.24
CA GLY A 271 -7.62 4.99 22.61
C GLY A 271 -7.03 6.37 22.38
N GLU A 272 -6.20 6.54 21.36
CA GLU A 272 -5.63 7.83 20.97
C GLU A 272 -6.41 8.43 19.79
N VAL A 273 -6.65 9.75 19.80
CA VAL A 273 -7.40 10.42 18.74
C VAL A 273 -6.76 10.25 17.36
N THR A 274 -5.43 10.19 17.30
CA THR A 274 -4.66 9.96 16.07
C THR A 274 -4.75 8.53 15.52
N ASP A 275 -5.36 7.61 16.28
CA ASP A 275 -5.62 6.24 15.81
C ASP A 275 -6.96 6.13 15.06
N TYR A 276 -7.72 7.23 14.99
CA TYR A 276 -8.99 7.28 14.29
C TYR A 276 -8.86 7.81 12.87
N VAL A 277 -9.80 7.36 12.03
CA VAL A 277 -10.03 7.87 10.69
C VAL A 277 -11.51 8.24 10.54
N LEU A 278 -11.81 9.31 9.83
CA LEU A 278 -13.14 9.59 9.30
C LEU A 278 -13.35 8.77 8.04
N LYS A 279 -14.46 8.03 7.96
CA LYS A 279 -14.88 7.31 6.76
C LYS A 279 -16.31 7.69 6.38
N PHE A 280 -16.58 7.58 5.09
CA PHE A 280 -17.92 7.63 4.52
C PHE A 280 -17.86 7.03 3.12
N GLU A 281 -19.02 6.64 2.61
CA GLU A 281 -19.21 6.30 1.22
C GLU A 281 -19.58 7.56 0.44
N TYR A 282 -19.07 7.69 -0.77
CA TYR A 282 -19.40 8.81 -1.65
C TYR A 282 -19.58 8.37 -3.11
N PHE A 283 -20.46 9.07 -3.82
CA PHE A 283 -20.66 8.94 -5.27
C PHE A 283 -20.54 10.33 -5.91
N CYS A 284 -19.49 10.51 -6.72
CA CYS A 284 -19.20 11.79 -7.36
C CYS A 284 -19.60 11.77 -8.85
N HIS A 285 -20.51 12.66 -9.24
CA HIS A 285 -20.90 12.84 -10.64
C HIS A 285 -20.26 14.05 -11.30
N GLU A 286 -19.95 15.07 -10.50
CA GLU A 286 -19.30 16.29 -10.95
C GLU A 286 -18.62 16.95 -9.76
N TRP A 287 -17.32 17.18 -9.86
CA TRP A 287 -16.60 17.98 -8.88
C TRP A 287 -15.34 18.53 -9.51
N HIS A 288 -15.25 19.86 -9.54
CA HIS A 288 -14.14 20.57 -10.12
C HIS A 288 -13.65 21.68 -9.18
N ASP A 289 -12.32 21.68 -8.97
CA ASP A 289 -11.46 22.79 -8.54
C ASP A 289 -11.69 23.48 -7.17
N THR A 290 -12.91 23.45 -6.61
CA THR A 290 -13.21 23.96 -5.27
C THR A 290 -12.98 22.88 -4.20
N PRO A 291 -12.15 23.11 -3.17
CA PRO A 291 -11.88 22.10 -2.15
C PRO A 291 -13.08 21.84 -1.26
N MET A 292 -13.23 20.60 -0.80
CA MET A 292 -14.15 20.25 0.26
C MET A 292 -13.40 20.35 1.59
N LEU A 293 -13.75 21.38 2.37
CA LEU A 293 -13.23 21.60 3.70
C LEU A 293 -14.06 20.79 4.68
N ILE A 294 -13.39 20.04 5.55
CA ILE A 294 -14.02 19.23 6.59
C ILE A 294 -13.36 19.58 7.91
N TRP A 295 -14.15 19.85 8.94
CA TRP A 295 -13.62 20.08 10.28
C TRP A 295 -14.59 19.66 11.36
N PHE A 296 -14.03 19.31 12.51
CA PHE A 296 -14.81 19.10 13.71
C PHE A 296 -14.79 20.35 14.58
N ASP A 297 -15.85 20.56 15.35
CA ASP A 297 -15.91 21.58 16.39
C ASP A 297 -16.62 21.03 17.64
N ASN A 298 -16.54 21.79 18.73
CA ASN A 298 -17.26 21.50 19.97
C ASN A 298 -17.99 22.71 20.57
N ASP A 299 -18.07 23.81 19.80
CA ASP A 299 -18.74 25.04 20.22
C ASP A 299 -20.10 25.23 19.55
N GLY A 300 -20.45 24.33 18.62
CA GLY A 300 -21.70 24.37 17.87
C GLY A 300 -21.71 25.45 16.78
N SER A 301 -20.54 25.85 16.28
CA SER A 301 -20.41 26.86 15.25
C SER A 301 -20.05 26.29 13.87
N HIS A 302 -20.79 26.72 12.84
CA HIS A 302 -20.43 26.46 11.44
C HIS A 302 -19.46 27.54 10.93
N ASN A 303 -18.29 27.66 11.58
CA ASN A 303 -17.35 28.76 11.38
C ASN A 303 -16.06 28.31 10.66
N VAL A 304 -16.04 28.46 9.33
CA VAL A 304 -14.87 28.16 8.50
C VAL A 304 -13.64 29.04 8.82
N ASP A 305 -13.83 30.22 9.42
CA ASP A 305 -12.75 31.12 9.86
C ASP A 305 -12.17 30.74 11.24
N GLY A 306 -12.68 29.67 11.86
CA GLY A 306 -12.31 29.19 13.19
C GLY A 306 -10.86 28.73 13.33
N ALA A 307 -10.48 28.41 14.56
CA ALA A 307 -9.17 27.86 14.90
C ALA A 307 -9.09 26.34 14.70
N ASP A 308 -10.22 25.68 14.45
CA ASP A 308 -10.30 24.22 14.30
C ASP A 308 -9.46 23.72 13.13
N ALA A 309 -8.89 22.53 13.29
CA ALA A 309 -8.06 21.92 12.27
C ALA A 309 -8.94 21.36 11.14
N GLN A 310 -8.65 21.75 9.90
CA GLN A 310 -9.43 21.33 8.73
C GLN A 310 -8.68 20.29 7.90
N TYR A 311 -9.42 19.38 7.30
CA TYR A 311 -8.98 18.52 6.20
C TYR A 311 -9.51 19.10 4.89
N HIS A 312 -8.63 19.27 3.90
CA HIS A 312 -9.00 19.82 2.60
C HIS A 312 -8.92 18.72 1.55
N TRP A 313 -10.09 18.22 1.12
CA TRP A 313 -10.15 17.17 0.11
C TRP A 313 -10.22 17.77 -1.29
N LYS A 314 -9.28 17.35 -2.14
CA LYS A 314 -9.10 17.84 -3.52
C LYS A 314 -8.88 16.67 -4.50
N PRO A 315 -9.81 15.70 -4.64
CA PRO A 315 -9.58 14.52 -5.46
C PRO A 315 -9.44 14.83 -6.97
N TYR A 316 -9.95 15.98 -7.40
CA TYR A 316 -9.81 16.55 -8.73
C TYR A 316 -8.39 17.07 -9.06
N SER A 317 -7.52 17.22 -8.07
CA SER A 317 -6.19 17.82 -8.28
C SER A 317 -5.14 16.75 -8.57
N ASN A 318 -4.63 16.76 -9.81
CA ASN A 318 -3.56 15.88 -10.25
C ASN A 318 -2.31 16.69 -10.60
N ASN A 319 -1.30 16.68 -9.72
CA ASN A 319 -0.07 17.47 -9.87
C ASN A 319 -0.33 18.98 -10.10
N GLY A 320 -1.36 19.53 -9.45
CA GLY A 320 -1.75 20.94 -9.59
C GLY A 320 -2.59 21.25 -10.84
N VAL A 321 -2.97 20.24 -11.62
CA VAL A 321 -3.97 20.37 -12.69
C VAL A 321 -5.32 19.95 -12.11
N SER A 322 -6.32 20.82 -12.26
CA SER A 322 -7.70 20.51 -11.89
C SER A 322 -8.42 19.88 -13.08
N GLU A 323 -9.06 18.74 -12.86
CA GLU A 323 -9.91 18.07 -13.84
C GLU A 323 -11.23 17.65 -13.19
N ASN A 324 -12.30 17.48 -13.98
CA ASN A 324 -13.56 17.03 -13.41
C ASN A 324 -13.39 15.63 -12.80
N TYR A 325 -13.68 15.51 -11.51
CA TYR A 325 -13.59 14.26 -10.79
C TYR A 325 -14.95 13.57 -10.72
N THR A 326 -14.98 12.30 -11.11
CA THR A 326 -16.17 11.44 -11.07
C THR A 326 -15.81 10.06 -10.59
N THR A 327 -16.79 9.34 -10.06
CA THR A 327 -16.70 7.91 -9.74
C THR A 327 -17.75 7.14 -10.55
N ASP A 328 -17.49 5.85 -10.81
CA ASP A 328 -18.44 4.99 -11.53
C ASP A 328 -19.59 4.49 -10.62
N GLY A 329 -19.47 4.72 -9.32
CA GLY A 329 -20.43 4.34 -8.30
C GLY A 329 -19.98 4.84 -6.92
N TRP A 330 -20.60 4.29 -5.88
CA TRP A 330 -20.22 4.53 -4.49
C TRP A 330 -18.83 3.95 -4.19
N ILE A 331 -17.98 4.76 -3.55
CA ILE A 331 -16.63 4.42 -3.13
C ILE A 331 -16.47 4.80 -1.65
N THR A 332 -15.68 4.06 -0.87
CA THR A 332 -15.34 4.44 0.50
C THR A 332 -14.11 5.35 0.50
N VAL A 333 -14.21 6.49 1.17
CA VAL A 333 -13.05 7.32 1.49
C VAL A 333 -12.61 7.09 2.94
N THR A 334 -11.32 7.21 3.20
CA THR A 334 -10.72 7.11 4.53
C THR A 334 -9.78 8.29 4.75
N MET A 335 -10.07 9.10 5.76
CA MET A 335 -9.34 10.32 6.08
C MET A 335 -8.79 10.23 7.51
N PRO A 336 -7.47 10.05 7.69
CA PRO A 336 -6.87 10.04 9.02
C PRO A 336 -7.13 11.33 9.78
N ILE A 337 -7.49 11.23 11.07
CA ILE A 337 -7.66 12.42 11.92
C ILE A 337 -6.35 13.20 12.04
N SER A 338 -5.21 12.53 11.93
CA SER A 338 -3.88 13.16 11.88
C SER A 338 -3.64 14.07 10.67
N ASP A 339 -4.47 13.97 9.63
CA ASP A 339 -4.33 14.79 8.40
C ASP A 339 -5.18 16.07 8.45
N PHE A 340 -5.99 16.26 9.51
CA PHE A 340 -6.69 17.53 9.78
C PHE A 340 -5.68 18.50 10.38
N LYS A 341 -5.23 19.47 9.57
CA LYS A 341 -4.10 20.33 9.92
C LYS A 341 -4.09 21.72 9.30
N TYR A 342 -5.09 22.04 8.49
CA TYR A 342 -5.12 23.28 7.73
C TYR A 342 -6.01 24.34 8.39
N SER A 343 -5.63 25.61 8.24
CA SER A 343 -6.60 26.71 8.23
C SER A 343 -7.35 26.73 6.89
N LYS A 344 -8.48 27.43 6.82
CA LYS A 344 -9.30 27.54 5.59
C LYS A 344 -8.56 27.90 4.30
N ASP A 345 -7.46 28.65 4.42
CA ASP A 345 -6.66 29.17 3.32
C ASP A 345 -5.30 28.49 3.20
N GLU A 346 -5.08 27.43 3.99
CA GLU A 346 -3.82 26.67 4.09
C GLU A 346 -2.61 27.55 4.47
N SER A 347 -2.84 28.73 5.05
CA SER A 347 -1.77 29.58 5.58
C SER A 347 -1.14 28.99 6.85
N GLU A 348 -1.93 28.22 7.61
CA GLU A 348 -1.48 27.33 8.69
C GLU A 348 -1.61 25.87 8.21
N THR A 349 -0.58 25.06 8.43
CA THR A 349 -0.50 23.67 7.93
C THR A 349 -0.11 22.65 9.01
N ASP A 350 -0.08 23.11 10.26
CA ASP A 350 0.35 22.40 11.46
C ASP A 350 -0.69 22.47 12.60
N ARG A 351 -1.96 22.77 12.27
CA ARG A 351 -3.06 22.53 13.22
C ARG A 351 -3.18 21.03 13.49
N ALA A 352 -3.89 20.67 14.56
CA ALA A 352 -4.14 19.28 14.87
C ALA A 352 -5.37 19.14 15.75
N ILE A 353 -6.10 18.04 15.56
CA ILE A 353 -7.08 17.55 16.54
C ILE A 353 -6.31 16.76 17.60
N THR A 354 -6.37 17.21 18.85
CA THR A 354 -5.53 16.69 19.94
C THR A 354 -6.33 16.00 21.05
N SER A 355 -7.63 16.19 21.09
CA SER A 355 -8.54 15.60 22.06
C SER A 355 -9.82 15.06 21.41
N PHE A 356 -10.41 14.04 22.02
CA PHE A 356 -11.75 13.58 21.67
C PHE A 356 -12.82 14.66 21.89
N ASP A 357 -12.58 15.60 22.81
CA ASP A 357 -13.50 16.71 23.07
C ASP A 357 -13.72 17.62 21.87
N GLU A 358 -12.84 17.57 20.87
CA GLU A 358 -12.94 18.31 19.61
C GLU A 358 -13.81 17.57 18.58
N LEU A 359 -13.96 16.24 18.70
CA LEU A 359 -14.71 15.38 17.77
C LEU A 359 -16.19 15.28 18.17
N GLN A 360 -16.91 16.41 18.20
CA GLN A 360 -18.33 16.43 18.57
C GLN A 360 -19.23 16.68 17.38
N ASN A 361 -19.08 17.84 16.74
CA ASN A 361 -19.86 18.23 15.56
C ASN A 361 -19.01 18.07 14.31
N LEU A 362 -19.63 17.83 13.15
CA LEU A 362 -18.92 17.73 11.88
C LEU A 362 -19.44 18.76 10.89
N ASN A 363 -18.51 19.49 10.28
CA ASN A 363 -18.79 20.48 9.27
C ASN A 363 -18.19 20.05 7.94
N VAL A 364 -18.93 20.29 6.85
CA VAL A 364 -18.44 20.15 5.48
C VAL A 364 -18.84 21.37 4.67
N MET A 365 -17.90 21.92 3.93
CA MET A 365 -18.12 23.11 3.09
C MET A 365 -17.25 23.07 1.83
N TRP A 366 -17.85 23.34 0.67
CA TRP A 366 -17.07 23.63 -0.55
C TRP A 366 -16.71 25.10 -0.59
N PHE A 367 -15.46 25.42 -0.23
CA PHE A 367 -15.00 26.79 -0.10
C PHE A 367 -13.48 26.86 -0.16
N GLY A 368 -12.92 27.86 -0.84
CA GLY A 368 -11.48 28.10 -0.86
C GLY A 368 -11.00 28.67 -2.18
N ASP A 369 -9.68 28.68 -2.34
CA ASP A 369 -9.03 29.09 -3.58
C ASP A 369 -9.15 28.00 -4.66
N VAL A 370 -9.15 28.42 -5.92
CA VAL A 370 -9.32 27.54 -7.10
C VAL A 370 -8.22 27.84 -8.12
N ASN A 371 -7.77 26.82 -8.87
CA ASN A 371 -6.67 26.98 -9.82
C ASN A 371 -7.11 27.56 -11.17
N GLU A 372 -8.33 27.25 -11.60
CA GLU A 372 -8.92 27.72 -12.84
C GLU A 372 -9.61 29.07 -12.65
N SER A 373 -9.31 30.00 -13.55
CA SER A 373 -9.85 31.37 -13.50
C SER A 373 -11.33 31.49 -13.90
N THR A 374 -12.04 30.38 -14.07
CA THR A 374 -13.48 30.35 -14.28
C THR A 374 -14.20 30.70 -12.98
N THR A 375 -15.35 31.34 -13.09
CA THR A 375 -16.04 31.96 -11.93
C THR A 375 -16.98 31.01 -11.21
N GLU A 376 -17.38 29.91 -11.84
CA GLU A 376 -18.38 28.98 -11.30
C GLU A 376 -18.17 27.57 -11.84
N PHE A 377 -18.30 26.56 -10.97
CA PHE A 377 -18.15 25.13 -11.28
C PHE A 377 -19.34 24.34 -10.74
N GLY A 378 -19.78 23.32 -11.48
CA GLY A 378 -20.79 22.39 -10.99
C GLY A 378 -20.24 21.49 -9.88
N LEU A 379 -21.08 21.20 -8.90
CA LEU A 379 -20.86 20.18 -7.89
C LEU A 379 -22.07 19.26 -7.86
N LYS A 380 -21.81 17.97 -7.92
CA LYS A 380 -22.75 16.88 -7.67
C LYS A 380 -22.01 15.73 -6.98
N LEU A 381 -22.07 15.73 -5.65
CA LEU A 381 -21.50 14.70 -4.78
C LEU A 381 -22.56 14.20 -3.80
N TRP A 382 -22.64 12.89 -3.64
CA TRP A 382 -23.49 12.25 -2.63
C TRP A 382 -22.59 11.58 -1.60
N ILE A 383 -22.98 11.64 -0.32
CA ILE A 383 -22.28 10.95 0.78
C ILE A 383 -23.26 10.22 1.70
N ASP A 384 -22.78 9.17 2.32
CA ASP A 384 -23.54 8.38 3.28
C ASP A 384 -22.62 7.64 4.28
N ASN A 385 -23.19 7.08 5.34
CA ASN A 385 -22.53 6.23 6.34
C ASN A 385 -21.29 6.89 6.99
N VAL A 386 -21.40 8.16 7.36
CA VAL A 386 -20.30 8.91 7.96
C VAL A 386 -19.99 8.39 9.36
N ARG A 387 -18.75 7.96 9.58
CA ARG A 387 -18.31 7.23 10.78
C ARG A 387 -16.86 7.50 11.17
N LEU A 388 -16.56 7.33 12.45
CA LEU A 388 -15.20 7.37 12.99
C LEU A 388 -14.73 5.96 13.34
N VAL A 389 -13.63 5.50 12.74
CA VAL A 389 -13.13 4.13 12.94
C VAL A 389 -11.74 4.16 13.55
N ASN A 390 -11.54 3.40 14.63
CA ASN A 390 -10.20 3.19 15.20
C ASN A 390 -9.46 2.11 14.40
N VAL A 391 -8.35 2.48 13.74
CA VAL A 391 -7.60 1.57 12.85
C VAL A 391 -6.46 0.81 13.53
N LYS A 392 -6.27 0.98 14.85
CA LYS A 392 -5.22 0.29 15.62
C LYS A 392 -5.75 -0.75 16.63
N LYS A 393 -7.04 -1.07 16.59
CA LYS A 393 -7.67 -2.07 17.47
C LYS A 393 -7.41 -3.51 17.06
#